data_AF-A0A2H0AAA6-F1
#
_entry.id   AF-A0A2H0AAA6-F1
#
_cell.length_a   1.000
_cell.length_b   1.000
_cell.length_c   1.000
_cell.angle_alpha   90.00
_cell.angle_beta   90.00
_cell.angle_gamma   90.00
#
_symmetry.space_group_name_H-M   'P 1'
#
loop_
_entity.id
_entity.type
_entity.pdbx_description
1 polymer ?
#
loop_
_entity_poly.entity_id
_entity_poly.type
_entity_poly.pdbx_seq_one_letter_code
_entity_poly.pdbx_strand_id
1 'polypeptide(L)'
;MKKGMIVYVTHGKNDLMNDQVKNLAELKQELNVQSLRLATTEDDVAEAWWRLLSGGMHQVSCIAAHYYAGDDRLEVRGVPFRLAG
;
A
#
# COMPACT_ATOMS: atom_id res chain seq x y z
N MET A 1 -7.50 8.07 15.85
CA MET A 1 -8.06 6.98 15.01
C MET A 1 -6.94 6.36 14.19
N LYS A 2 -6.77 5.03 14.20
CA LYS A 2 -5.67 4.35 13.47
C LYS A 2 -6.08 4.09 12.01
N LYS A 3 -5.22 4.45 11.07
CA LYS A 3 -5.40 4.39 9.62
C LYS A 3 -4.37 3.44 9.00
N GLY A 4 -4.85 2.52 8.17
CA GLY A 4 -4.05 1.67 7.32
C GLY A 4 -4.20 2.06 5.84
N MET A 5 -3.13 1.87 5.07
CA MET A 5 -3.14 1.97 3.61
C MET A 5 -2.70 0.67 2.96
N ILE A 6 -3.39 0.29 1.88
CA ILE A 6 -2.94 -0.72 0.94
C ILE A 6 -2.48 0.00 -0.32
N VAL A 7 -1.28 -0.26 -0.78
CA VAL A 7 -0.75 0.27 -2.03
C VAL A 7 -0.78 -0.86 -3.06
N TYR A 8 -1.71 -0.75 -4.01
CA TYR A 8 -1.93 -1.73 -5.07
C TYR A 8 -1.09 -1.40 -6.29
N VAL A 9 -0.07 -2.21 -6.54
CA VAL A 9 0.91 -2.01 -7.61
C VAL A 9 0.34 -2.55 -8.93
N THR A 10 -0.03 -1.63 -9.82
CA THR A 10 -0.64 -1.97 -11.13
C THR A 10 0.39 -2.12 -12.25
N HIS A 11 1.55 -1.47 -12.11
CA HIS A 11 2.66 -1.52 -13.07
C HIS A 11 3.99 -1.79 -12.35
N GLY A 12 4.89 -2.53 -12.99
CA GLY A 12 6.20 -2.90 -12.42
C GLY A 12 6.14 -4.02 -11.37
N LYS A 13 4.99 -4.65 -11.18
CA LYS A 13 4.78 -5.68 -10.13
C LYS A 13 5.70 -6.90 -10.22
N ASN A 14 6.20 -7.25 -11.40
CA ASN A 14 7.11 -8.41 -11.59
C ASN A 14 8.52 -8.12 -11.07
N ASP A 15 8.90 -6.84 -11.01
CA ASP A 15 10.21 -6.40 -10.53
C ASP A 15 10.17 -6.02 -9.04
N LEU A 16 8.97 -6.05 -8.44
CA LEU A 16 8.74 -5.72 -7.04
C LEU A 16 9.18 -6.89 -6.16
N MET A 17 10.39 -6.79 -5.60
CA MET A 17 10.81 -7.64 -4.48
C MET A 17 10.30 -6.99 -3.19
N ASN A 18 9.38 -7.66 -2.48
CA ASN A 18 8.64 -7.13 -1.32
C ASN A 18 9.50 -6.49 -0.21
N ASP A 19 10.79 -6.79 -0.17
CA ASP A 19 11.68 -6.43 0.95
C ASP A 19 12.49 -5.15 0.74
N GLN A 20 12.40 -4.46 -0.41
CA GLN A 20 13.39 -3.41 -0.76
C GLN A 20 12.87 -2.04 -1.15
N VAL A 21 11.56 -1.82 -1.28
CA VAL A 21 11.05 -0.50 -1.72
C VAL A 21 11.54 0.64 -0.80
N LYS A 22 12.45 1.46 -1.33
CA LYS A 22 13.22 2.44 -0.55
C LYS A 22 12.36 3.53 0.08
N ASN A 23 11.29 3.93 -0.61
CA ASN A 23 10.47 5.06 -0.20
C ASN A 23 9.25 4.68 0.67
N LEU A 24 9.15 3.45 1.20
CA LEU A 24 7.99 3.04 2.01
C LEU A 24 7.79 3.91 3.27
N ALA A 25 8.89 4.30 3.94
CA ALA A 25 8.83 5.13 5.13
C ALA A 25 8.34 6.56 4.82
N GLU A 26 8.84 7.14 3.73
CA GLU A 26 8.41 8.44 3.22
C GLU A 26 6.95 8.39 2.80
N LEU A 27 6.57 7.38 2.03
CA LEU A 27 5.20 7.21 1.54
C LEU A 27 4.20 7.06 2.69
N LYS A 28 4.60 6.37 3.77
CA LYS A 28 3.79 6.25 4.99
C LYS A 28 3.57 7.62 5.67
N GLN A 29 4.58 8.48 5.68
CA GLN A 29 4.48 9.84 6.20
C GLN A 29 3.60 10.74 5.31
N GLU A 30 3.85 10.73 4.00
CA GLU A 30 3.08 11.50 3.00
C GLU A 30 1.58 11.15 3.04
N LEU A 31 1.26 9.86 3.16
CA LEU A 31 -0.12 9.39 3.24
C LEU A 31 -0.73 9.51 4.63
N ASN A 32 0.05 9.92 5.64
CA ASN A 32 -0.37 10.09 7.04
C ASN A 32 -1.10 8.85 7.60
N VAL A 33 -0.46 7.67 7.47
CA VAL A 33 -1.01 6.39 7.93
C VAL A 33 -0.08 5.66 8.90
N GLN A 34 -0.65 4.86 9.81
CA GLN A 34 0.12 4.11 10.82
C GLN A 34 0.63 2.77 10.30
N SER A 35 -0.01 2.20 9.28
CA SER A 35 0.41 0.94 8.66
C SER A 35 0.22 1.01 7.15
N LEU A 36 1.15 0.42 6.41
CA LEU A 36 1.14 0.35 4.96
C LEU A 36 1.45 -1.08 4.54
N ARG A 37 0.70 -1.61 3.58
CA ARG A 37 0.95 -2.93 2.96
C ARG A 37 0.95 -2.81 1.44
N LEU A 38 1.76 -3.62 0.79
CA LEU A 38 1.82 -3.73 -0.67
C LEU A 38 0.93 -4.87 -1.15
N ALA A 39 0.34 -4.70 -2.32
CA ALA A 39 -0.46 -5.69 -3.00
C ALA A 39 -0.20 -5.64 -4.50
N THR A 40 -0.10 -6.79 -5.16
CA THR A 40 0.11 -6.91 -6.62
C THR A 40 -1.05 -7.61 -7.33
N THR A 41 -1.88 -8.30 -6.55
CA THR A 41 -3.11 -8.98 -6.96
C THR A 41 -4.29 -8.52 -6.10
N GLU A 42 -5.51 -8.82 -6.53
CA GLU A 42 -6.71 -8.54 -5.73
C GLU A 42 -6.76 -9.42 -4.46
N ASP A 43 -6.24 -10.65 -4.53
CA ASP A 43 -6.11 -11.54 -3.38
C ASP A 43 -5.15 -10.94 -2.33
N ASP A 44 -4.03 -10.35 -2.76
CA ASP A 44 -3.12 -9.63 -1.86
C ASP A 44 -3.83 -8.44 -1.18
N VAL A 45 -4.73 -7.75 -1.90
CA VAL A 45 -5.53 -6.65 -1.32
C VAL A 45 -6.47 -7.20 -0.26
N ALA A 46 -7.16 -8.30 -0.51
CA ALA A 46 -8.05 -8.93 0.45
C ALA A 46 -7.30 -9.40 1.71
N GLU A 47 -6.14 -10.04 1.53
CA GLU A 47 -5.29 -10.46 2.63
C GLU A 47 -4.76 -9.25 3.43
N ALA A 48 -4.23 -8.24 2.73
CA ALA A 48 -3.70 -7.03 3.36
C ALA A 48 -4.79 -6.29 4.16
N TRP A 49 -6.01 -6.21 3.61
CA TRP A 49 -7.16 -5.63 4.28
C TRP A 49 -7.49 -6.36 5.58
N TRP A 50 -7.63 -7.69 5.52
CA TRP A 50 -7.86 -8.51 6.72
C TRP A 50 -6.76 -8.29 7.76
N ARG A 51 -5.49 -8.29 7.34
CA ARG A 51 -4.33 -8.12 8.25
C ARG A 51 -4.28 -6.73 8.88
N LEU A 52 -4.73 -5.69 8.18
CA LEU A 52 -4.81 -4.33 8.72
C LEU A 52 -5.93 -4.21 9.77
N LEU A 53 -7.08 -4.83 9.50
CA LEU A 53 -8.20 -4.85 10.44
C LEU A 53 -7.86 -5.65 11.71
N SER A 54 -7.33 -6.86 11.57
CA SER A 54 -6.90 -7.68 12.71
C SER A 54 -5.72 -7.05 13.48
N GLY A 55 -4.92 -6.21 12.82
CA GLY A 55 -3.92 -5.35 13.43
C GLY A 55 -4.45 -4.09 14.15
N GLY A 56 -5.78 -3.92 14.20
CA GLY A 56 -6.43 -2.82 14.93
C GLY A 56 -6.46 -1.48 14.18
N MET A 57 -6.35 -1.48 12.85
CA MET A 57 -6.64 -0.28 12.05
C MET A 57 -8.15 -0.06 12.00
N HIS A 58 -8.60 1.17 12.27
CA HIS A 58 -10.02 1.53 12.27
C HIS A 58 -10.50 2.00 10.89
N GLN A 59 -9.61 2.60 10.11
CA GLN A 59 -9.87 3.01 8.73
C GLN A 59 -8.85 2.34 7.83
N VAL A 60 -9.30 1.69 6.77
CA VAL A 60 -8.43 1.11 5.74
C VAL A 60 -8.80 1.70 4.39
N SER A 61 -7.81 2.23 3.69
CA SER A 61 -7.95 2.71 2.32
C SER A 61 -6.97 1.98 1.41
N CYS A 62 -7.27 1.97 0.12
CA CYS A 62 -6.40 1.39 -0.90
C CYS A 62 -6.18 2.42 -2.02
N ILE A 63 -4.98 2.44 -2.58
CA ILE A 63 -4.61 3.34 -3.67
C ILE A 63 -3.73 2.62 -4.67
N ALA A 64 -3.88 2.95 -5.95
CA ALA A 64 -3.02 2.42 -7.00
C ALA A 64 -1.62 3.03 -6.94
N ALA A 65 -0.61 2.28 -7.35
CA ALA A 65 0.74 2.79 -7.53
C ALA A 65 1.45 2.08 -8.70
N HIS A 66 2.45 2.76 -9.24
CA HIS A 66 3.43 2.17 -10.15
C HIS A 66 4.73 1.93 -9.39
N TYR A 67 5.37 0.82 -9.66
CA TYR A 67 6.72 0.55 -9.21
C TYR A 67 7.71 0.80 -10.34
N TYR A 68 8.78 1.54 -10.04
CA TYR A 68 9.86 1.83 -10.96
C TYR A 68 11.14 1.15 -10.47
N ALA A 69 11.52 0.06 -11.14
CA ALA A 69 12.67 -0.76 -10.75
C ALA A 69 14.02 -0.02 -10.81
N GLY A 70 14.17 0.97 -11.71
CA GLY A 70 15.41 1.74 -11.86
C GLY A 70 15.79 2.51 -10.60
N ASP A 71 14.80 3.04 -9.87
CA ASP A 71 14.99 3.82 -8.65
C ASP A 71 14.51 3.09 -7.39
N ASP A 72 13.93 1.89 -7.54
CA ASP A 72 13.34 1.09 -6.47
C ASP A 72 12.32 1.89 -5.63
N ARG A 73 11.37 2.47 -6.36
CA ARG A 73 10.44 3.48 -5.83
C ARG A 73 9.00 3.20 -6.26
N LEU A 74 8.08 3.46 -5.34
CA LEU A 74 6.65 3.54 -5.62
C LEU A 74 6.23 4.97 -5.93
N GLU A 75 5.44 5.13 -6.98
CA GLU A 75 4.72 6.36 -7.28
C GLU A 75 3.22 6.09 -7.21
N VAL A 76 2.55 6.74 -6.27
CA VAL A 76 1.12 6.60 -6.04
C VAL A 76 0.34 7.31 -7.16
N ARG A 77 -0.77 6.70 -7.60
CA ARG A 77 -1.61 7.17 -8.69
C ARG A 77 -3.07 7.27 -8.24
N GLY A 78 -3.69 8.41 -8.54
CA GLY A 78 -5.11 8.65 -8.30
C GLY A 78 -5.43 9.02 -6.85
N VAL A 79 -6.67 8.74 -6.44
CA VAL A 79 -7.20 9.06 -5.10
C VAL A 79 -7.40 7.77 -4.29
N PRO A 80 -7.16 7.78 -2.97
CA PRO A 80 -7.40 6.59 -2.16
C PRO A 80 -8.90 6.29 -2.11
N PHE A 81 -9.27 5.02 -2.29
CA PHE A 81 -10.62 4.55 -2.04
C PHE A 81 -10.71 3.87 -0.67
N ARG A 82 -11.80 4.09 0.05
CA ARG A 82 -11.98 3.52 1.39
C ARG A 82 -12.54 2.10 1.28
N LEU A 83 -11.88 1.15 1.96
CA LEU A 83 -12.32 -0.23 2.10
C LEU A 83 -13.08 -0.47 3.40
N ALA A 84 -12.67 0.19 4.48
CA ALA A 84 -13.31 0.11 5.78
C ALA A 84 -13.13 1.41 6.57
N GLY A 85 -14.08 1.71 7.45
CA GLY A 85 -14.00 2.79 8.45
C GLY A 85 -15.05 3.88 8.32
#